data_AF-A0A1B3SLY1-F1
#
_entry.id   AF-A0A1B3SLY1-F1
#
_cell.length_a   1.000
_cell.length_b   1.000
_cell.length_c   1.000
_cell.angle_alpha   90.00
_cell.angle_beta   90.00
_cell.angle_gamma   90.00
#
_symmetry.space_group_name_H-M   'P 1'
#
loop_
_entity.id
_entity.type
_entity.pdbx_description
1 polymer ?
#
loop_
_entity_poly.entity_id
_entity_poly.type
_entity_poly.pdbx_seq_one_letter_code
_entity_poly.pdbx_strand_id
1 'polypeptide(L)'
;MDKAQVDVDYSYSDFVNRNGQVAYIRIKANENSNLLTGSAVFKIYFKFLYLKNFKNPMIYPYKNPWEYVVEGAKYTINSYAPGARYDFDYVFGDYIPAKVGGVDGSLVIISKEGSTILKGSVKAAVAYSWL
;
A
#
# COMPACT_ATOMS: atom_id res chain seq x y z
N MET A 1 -38.70 9.61 2.68
CA MET A 1 -38.19 8.31 2.22
C MET A 1 -37.22 7.83 3.26
N ASP A 2 -37.55 6.74 3.94
CA ASP A 2 -36.66 6.14 4.93
C ASP A 2 -35.46 5.52 4.22
N LYS A 3 -34.27 5.66 4.82
CA LYS A 3 -33.03 5.11 4.28
C LYS A 3 -32.80 3.72 4.88
N ALA A 4 -32.45 2.76 4.04
CA ALA A 4 -32.06 1.44 4.51
C ALA A 4 -30.84 1.52 5.45
N GLN A 5 -30.86 0.73 6.52
CA GLN A 5 -29.85 0.73 7.58
C GLN A 5 -29.05 -0.58 7.62
N VAL A 6 -27.74 -0.47 7.89
CA VAL A 6 -26.86 -1.63 8.13
C VAL A 6 -27.38 -2.40 9.36
N ASP A 7 -27.27 -3.73 9.31
CA ASP A 7 -27.70 -4.70 10.33
C ASP A 7 -29.21 -4.77 10.59
N VAL A 8 -29.99 -3.80 10.09
CA VAL A 8 -31.46 -3.83 10.09
C VAL A 8 -31.96 -4.33 8.73
N ASP A 9 -31.61 -3.64 7.65
CA ASP A 9 -32.11 -3.94 6.30
C ASP A 9 -31.14 -4.79 5.47
N TYR A 10 -29.84 -4.71 5.75
CA TYR A 10 -28.83 -5.47 5.03
C TYR A 10 -27.58 -5.69 5.88
N SER A 11 -26.83 -6.72 5.52
CA SER A 11 -25.55 -7.06 6.13
C SER A 11 -24.46 -7.30 5.07
N TYR A 12 -23.21 -7.05 5.45
CA TYR A 12 -22.05 -7.39 4.65
C TYR A 12 -21.58 -8.80 4.98
N SER A 13 -21.27 -9.60 3.96
CA SER A 13 -20.66 -10.92 4.11
C SER A 13 -19.56 -11.13 3.07
N ASP A 14 -18.64 -12.05 3.36
CA ASP A 14 -17.54 -12.47 2.50
C ASP A 14 -16.60 -11.35 2.01
N PHE A 15 -15.52 -11.09 2.76
CA PHE A 15 -14.32 -10.47 2.19
C PHE A 15 -13.36 -11.57 1.76
N VAL A 16 -13.27 -11.83 0.45
CA VAL A 16 -12.35 -12.84 -0.08
C VAL A 16 -11.32 -12.16 -0.96
N ASN A 17 -10.09 -12.00 -0.45
CA ASN A 17 -8.92 -11.69 -1.26
C ASN A 17 -8.37 -13.01 -1.82
N ARG A 18 -8.86 -13.42 -3.00
CA ARG A 18 -8.65 -14.78 -3.53
C ARG A 18 -7.34 -14.96 -4.30
N ASN A 19 -6.34 -14.11 -4.04
CA ASN A 19 -5.14 -13.83 -4.84
C ASN A 19 -5.39 -12.77 -5.92
N GLY A 20 -4.75 -11.60 -5.74
CA GLY A 20 -4.55 -10.61 -6.80
C GLY A 20 -5.30 -9.29 -6.61
N GLN A 21 -5.79 -8.75 -7.72
CA GLN A 21 -6.31 -7.39 -7.88
C GLN A 21 -7.82 -7.29 -7.70
N VAL A 22 -8.50 -8.35 -7.25
CA VAL A 22 -9.96 -8.35 -7.15
C VAL A 22 -10.40 -8.86 -5.79
N ALA A 23 -11.11 -8.01 -5.05
CA ALA A 23 -11.89 -8.43 -3.89
C ALA A 23 -13.37 -8.37 -4.20
N TYR A 24 -14.14 -9.04 -3.36
CA TYR A 24 -15.58 -9.08 -3.45
C TYR A 24 -16.16 -8.65 -2.10
N ILE A 25 -17.26 -7.90 -2.16
CA ILE A 25 -18.13 -7.65 -1.01
C ILE A 25 -19.51 -8.14 -1.41
N ARG A 26 -20.07 -9.06 -0.64
CA ARG A 26 -21.47 -9.45 -0.78
C ARG A 26 -22.31 -8.63 0.18
N ILE A 27 -23.38 -8.04 -0.35
CA ILE A 27 -24.43 -7.40 0.44
C ILE A 27 -25.69 -8.25 0.32
N LYS A 28 -26.25 -8.68 1.44
CA LYS A 28 -27.50 -9.45 1.48
C LYS A 28 -28.55 -8.64 2.23
N ALA A 29 -29.76 -8.56 1.67
CA ALA A 29 -30.90 -8.01 2.41
C ALA A 29 -31.24 -8.95 3.58
N ASN A 30 -31.50 -8.35 4.75
CA ASN A 30 -31.93 -9.11 5.91
C ASN A 30 -33.37 -9.60 5.70
N GLU A 31 -33.69 -10.75 6.27
CA GLU A 31 -35.00 -11.41 6.07
C GLU A 31 -36.18 -10.56 6.54
N ASN A 32 -35.94 -9.67 7.51
CA ASN A 32 -36.94 -8.77 8.08
C ASN A 32 -36.94 -7.37 7.45
N SER A 33 -36.17 -7.13 6.37
CA SER A 33 -36.15 -5.82 5.73
C SER A 33 -37.45 -5.57 4.97
N ASN A 34 -38.07 -4.42 5.24
CA ASN A 34 -39.24 -3.94 4.49
C ASN A 34 -38.85 -3.03 3.31
N LEU A 35 -37.55 -2.79 3.11
CA LEU A 35 -37.02 -1.84 2.13
C LEU A 35 -36.16 -2.50 1.05
N LEU A 36 -35.52 -3.64 1.34
CA LEU A 36 -34.60 -4.32 0.44
C LEU A 36 -34.96 -5.80 0.29
N THR A 37 -34.63 -6.38 -0.86
CA THR A 37 -34.71 -7.83 -1.10
C THR A 37 -33.51 -8.33 -1.89
N GLY A 38 -33.20 -9.63 -1.76
CA GLY A 38 -32.16 -10.30 -2.54
C GLY A 38 -30.71 -10.06 -2.05
N SER A 39 -29.76 -10.12 -2.97
CA SER A 39 -28.34 -9.88 -2.69
C SER A 39 -27.62 -9.26 -3.88
N ALA A 40 -26.57 -8.50 -3.60
CA ALA A 40 -25.67 -7.91 -4.58
C ALA A 40 -24.22 -8.31 -4.27
N VAL A 41 -23.40 -8.45 -5.31
CA VAL A 41 -21.96 -8.70 -5.17
C VAL A 41 -21.20 -7.57 -5.85
N PHE A 42 -20.44 -6.83 -5.06
CA PHE A 42 -19.56 -5.77 -5.54
C PHE A 42 -18.18 -6.36 -5.79
N LYS A 43 -17.64 -6.12 -6.98
CA LYS A 43 -16.25 -6.44 -7.32
C LYS A 43 -15.40 -5.20 -7.14
N ILE A 44 -14.38 -5.27 -6.32
CA ILE A 44 -13.41 -4.20 -6.09
C ILE A 44 -12.14 -4.55 -6.84
N TYR A 45 -11.76 -3.73 -7.82
CA TYR A 45 -10.53 -3.90 -8.59
C TYR A 45 -9.43 -3.02 -8.00
N PHE A 46 -8.45 -3.63 -7.34
CA PHE A 46 -7.23 -2.95 -6.89
C PHE A 46 -6.23 -2.91 -8.04
N LYS A 47 -5.65 -1.74 -8.32
CA LYS A 47 -4.54 -1.63 -9.27
C LYS A 47 -3.23 -1.72 -8.52
N PHE A 48 -2.27 -2.45 -9.09
CA PHE A 48 -0.90 -2.43 -8.61
C PHE A 48 -0.35 -1.02 -8.75
N LEU A 49 0.34 -0.58 -7.72
CA LEU A 49 1.21 0.58 -7.77
C LEU A 49 2.59 0.09 -8.22
N TYR A 50 2.92 0.44 -9.46
CA TYR A 50 4.19 0.07 -10.04
C TYR A 50 5.29 0.98 -9.49
N LEU A 51 6.30 0.42 -8.82
CA LEU A 51 7.39 1.20 -8.23
C LEU A 51 8.14 2.06 -9.26
N LYS A 52 8.23 1.63 -10.53
CA LYS A 52 8.78 2.47 -11.62
C LYS A 52 8.01 3.78 -11.86
N ASN A 53 6.77 3.88 -11.40
CA ASN A 53 5.94 5.08 -11.48
C ASN A 53 6.09 5.97 -10.23
N PHE A 54 6.81 5.51 -9.20
CA PHE A 54 7.19 6.34 -8.06
C PHE A 54 8.29 7.30 -8.51
N LYS A 55 7.89 8.41 -9.13
CA LYS A 55 8.80 9.35 -9.77
C LYS A 55 9.73 10.00 -8.75
N ASN A 56 11.04 9.85 -8.97
CA ASN A 56 12.12 10.47 -8.19
C ASN A 56 11.92 10.35 -6.66
N PRO A 57 11.80 9.11 -6.12
CA PRO A 57 11.57 8.96 -4.69
C PRO A 57 12.82 9.42 -3.94
N MET A 58 12.62 10.32 -2.99
CA MET A 58 13.68 10.84 -2.13
C MET A 58 13.43 10.38 -0.69
N ILE A 59 14.49 9.89 -0.06
CA ILE A 59 14.50 9.44 1.34
C ILE A 59 15.32 10.44 2.14
N TYR A 60 14.71 10.98 3.19
CA TYR A 60 15.32 11.94 4.10
C TYR A 60 15.51 11.28 5.47
N PRO A 61 16.50 10.40 5.64
CA PRO A 61 16.76 9.80 6.93
C PRO A 61 17.38 10.83 7.89
N TYR A 62 17.16 10.63 9.18
CA TYR A 62 17.81 11.45 10.20
C TYR A 62 19.35 11.32 10.16
N LYS A 63 19.85 10.10 9.92
CA LYS A 63 21.28 9.79 9.77
C LYS A 63 21.49 8.69 8.72
N ASN A 64 22.71 8.51 8.25
CA ASN A 64 23.08 7.45 7.31
C ASN A 64 23.03 5.98 7.80
N PRO A 65 23.04 5.64 9.11
CA PRO A 65 22.89 4.26 9.55
C PRO A 65 21.62 3.64 9.00
N TRP A 66 21.71 2.34 8.68
CA TRP A 66 20.68 1.57 7.99
C TRP A 66 19.29 1.70 8.61
N GLU A 67 19.20 1.68 9.94
CA GLU A 67 17.94 1.80 10.68
C GLU A 67 17.15 3.09 10.34
N TYR A 68 17.82 4.23 10.28
CA TYR A 68 17.22 5.52 9.94
C TYR A 68 16.85 5.61 8.46
N VAL A 69 17.65 5.00 7.59
CA VAL A 69 17.37 4.90 6.14
C VAL A 69 16.13 4.05 5.90
N VAL A 70 16.01 2.92 6.59
CA VAL A 70 14.85 2.04 6.57
C VAL A 70 13.60 2.75 7.06
N GLU A 71 13.69 3.50 8.16
CA GLU A 71 12.57 4.28 8.69
C GLU A 71 12.09 5.34 7.69
N GLY A 72 13.02 6.14 7.15
CA GLY A 72 12.71 7.12 6.11
C GLY A 72 12.13 6.49 4.85
N ALA A 73 12.67 5.36 4.42
CA ALA A 73 12.17 4.64 3.24
C ALA A 73 10.77 4.08 3.45
N LYS A 74 10.45 3.55 4.64
CA LYS A 74 9.09 3.11 5.01
C LYS A 74 8.11 4.28 4.95
N TYR A 75 8.49 5.45 5.47
CA TYR A 75 7.68 6.65 5.40
C TYR A 75 7.43 7.08 3.94
N THR A 76 8.47 7.14 3.13
CA THR A 76 8.40 7.45 1.70
C THR A 76 7.53 6.45 0.93
N ILE A 77 7.61 5.15 1.22
CA ILE A 77 6.74 4.15 0.57
C ILE A 77 5.29 4.27 1.04
N ASN A 78 5.04 4.54 2.32
CA ASN A 78 3.68 4.67 2.83
C ASN A 78 2.94 5.88 2.23
N SER A 79 3.64 6.95 1.83
CA SER A 79 3.02 8.07 1.12
C SER A 79 2.63 7.73 -0.32
N TYR A 80 3.40 6.89 -1.01
CA TYR A 80 3.12 6.44 -2.37
C TYR A 80 2.09 5.31 -2.44
N ALA A 81 2.23 4.33 -1.55
CA ALA A 81 1.40 3.13 -1.47
C ALA A 81 0.94 2.90 -0.02
N PRO A 82 -0.08 3.66 0.44
CA PRO A 82 -0.64 3.49 1.77
C PRO A 82 -1.07 2.03 2.00
N GLY A 83 -0.62 1.46 3.11
CA GLY A 83 -0.92 0.07 3.48
C GLY A 83 0.04 -0.98 2.92
N ALA A 84 1.01 -0.60 2.08
CA ALA A 84 2.11 -1.50 1.74
C ALA A 84 2.99 -1.77 2.97
N ARG A 85 3.27 -3.05 3.27
CA ARG A 85 4.01 -3.46 4.46
C ARG A 85 5.40 -3.95 4.11
N TYR A 86 6.39 -3.48 4.86
CA TYR A 86 7.76 -4.00 4.79
C TYR A 86 7.77 -5.51 5.10
N ASP A 87 8.63 -6.27 4.41
CA ASP A 87 8.73 -7.74 4.43
C ASP A 87 7.51 -8.53 3.93
N PHE A 88 6.40 -7.88 3.59
CA PHE A 88 5.25 -8.50 2.95
C PHE A 88 5.08 -8.04 1.50
N ASP A 89 5.06 -6.74 1.27
CA ASP A 89 4.82 -6.14 -0.05
C ASP A 89 6.11 -5.71 -0.74
N TYR A 90 7.13 -5.36 0.04
CA TYR A 90 8.42 -4.92 -0.47
C TYR A 90 9.55 -5.25 0.51
N VAL A 91 10.76 -5.26 -0.03
CA VAL A 91 12.04 -5.34 0.69
C VAL A 91 12.98 -4.25 0.18
N PHE A 92 14.00 -3.97 0.96
CA PHE A 92 15.08 -3.09 0.57
C PHE A 92 16.27 -3.91 0.06
N GLY A 93 16.84 -3.48 -1.06
CA GLY A 93 18.02 -4.06 -1.69
C GLY A 93 19.25 -3.21 -1.44
N ASP A 94 20.06 -3.03 -2.48
CA ASP A 94 21.33 -2.31 -2.40
C ASP A 94 21.18 -0.90 -1.83
N TYR A 95 22.06 -0.59 -0.88
CA TYR A 95 22.16 0.71 -0.24
C TYR A 95 23.55 1.30 -0.45
N ILE A 96 23.58 2.55 -0.92
CA ILE A 96 24.76 3.39 -1.03
C ILE A 96 24.52 4.61 -0.14
N PRO A 97 25.34 4.82 0.91
CA PRO A 97 25.14 5.96 1.80
C PRO A 97 25.41 7.29 1.10
N ALA A 98 24.65 8.31 1.49
CA ALA A 98 24.90 9.68 1.09
C ALA A 98 26.24 10.16 1.65
N LYS A 99 26.97 11.00 0.93
CA LYS A 99 28.27 11.51 1.38
C LYS A 99 28.15 12.96 1.87
N VAL A 100 29.00 13.27 2.84
CA VAL A 100 29.27 14.66 3.27
C VAL A 100 29.64 15.49 2.04
N GLY A 101 29.08 16.69 1.92
CA GLY A 101 29.25 17.55 0.75
C GLY A 101 28.11 17.53 -0.27
N GLY A 102 26.94 16.95 0.09
CA GLY A 102 25.71 17.05 -0.70
C GLY A 102 25.61 16.06 -1.85
N VAL A 103 26.35 14.94 -1.78
CA VAL A 103 26.22 13.86 -2.77
C VAL A 103 25.20 12.86 -2.26
N ASP A 104 24.07 12.78 -2.96
CA ASP A 104 23.00 11.84 -2.64
C ASP A 104 23.49 10.38 -2.74
N GLY A 105 23.04 9.58 -1.77
CA GLY A 105 23.14 8.14 -1.79
C GLY A 105 21.98 7.52 -2.57
N SER A 106 21.80 6.21 -2.41
CA SER A 106 20.66 5.53 -3.02
C SER A 106 20.23 4.29 -2.26
N LEU A 107 18.94 3.98 -2.33
CA LEU A 107 18.35 2.74 -1.84
C LEU A 107 17.50 2.09 -2.93
N VAL A 108 17.72 0.81 -3.19
CA VAL A 108 16.84 0.03 -4.07
C VAL A 108 15.65 -0.51 -3.27
N ILE A 109 14.44 -0.30 -3.78
CA ILE A 109 13.19 -0.80 -3.21
C ILE A 109 12.60 -1.80 -4.20
N ILE A 110 12.27 -3.01 -3.72
CA ILE A 110 11.86 -4.14 -4.56
C ILE A 110 10.53 -4.67 -4.05
N SER A 111 9.53 -4.81 -4.92
CA SER A 111 8.27 -5.48 -4.55
C SER A 111 8.52 -6.97 -4.33
N LYS A 112 7.98 -7.56 -3.26
CA LYS A 112 8.03 -9.00 -3.05
C LYS A 112 7.12 -9.73 -4.03
N GLU A 113 7.53 -10.94 -4.38
CA GLU A 113 6.65 -11.89 -5.08
C GLU A 113 5.41 -12.16 -4.22
N GLY A 114 4.23 -12.04 -4.83
CA GLY A 114 2.95 -12.19 -4.13
C GLY A 114 2.41 -10.91 -3.47
N SER A 115 3.11 -9.76 -3.55
CA SER A 115 2.51 -8.50 -3.14
C SER A 115 1.22 -8.24 -3.93
N THR A 116 0.16 -7.83 -3.22
CA THR A 116 -1.12 -7.44 -3.80
C THR A 116 -1.21 -5.93 -4.08
N ILE A 117 -0.20 -5.16 -3.65
CA ILE A 117 -0.19 -3.70 -3.69
C ILE A 117 0.90 -3.18 -4.63
N LEU A 118 2.13 -3.68 -4.51
CA LEU A 118 3.30 -3.16 -5.22
C LEU A 118 3.77 -4.09 -6.32
N LYS A 119 4.37 -3.51 -7.37
CA LYS A 119 5.03 -4.29 -8.43
C LYS A 119 6.29 -3.62 -8.97
N GLY A 120 7.33 -4.42 -9.20
CA GLY A 120 8.59 -4.00 -9.81
C GLY A 120 9.59 -3.51 -8.76
N SER A 121 10.45 -2.58 -9.17
CA SER A 121 11.44 -1.97 -8.29
C SER A 121 11.65 -0.51 -8.65
N VAL A 122 12.25 0.24 -7.73
CA VAL A 122 12.68 1.62 -7.95
C VAL A 122 13.95 1.90 -7.16
N LYS A 123 14.83 2.73 -7.70
CA LYS A 123 15.98 3.27 -6.98
C LYS A 123 15.60 4.65 -6.45
N ALA A 124 15.52 4.76 -5.13
CA ALA A 124 15.32 6.03 -4.45
C ALA A 124 16.66 6.72 -4.20
N ALA A 125 16.68 8.04 -4.28
CA ALA A 125 17.79 8.85 -3.82
C ALA A 125 17.72 8.98 -2.29
N VAL A 126 18.87 9.00 -1.62
CA VAL A 126 18.98 9.19 -0.18
C VAL A 126 19.71 10.49 0.05
N ALA A 127 19.01 11.52 0.53
CA ALA A 127 19.61 12.83 0.80
C ALA A 127 20.19 12.88 2.21
N TYR A 128 21.34 13.52 2.37
CA TYR A 128 21.91 13.78 3.69
C TYR A 128 21.20 14.98 4.33
N SER A 129 20.34 14.73 5.33
CA SER A 129 19.69 15.77 6.11
C SER A 129 20.67 16.34 7.14
N TRP A 130 21.24 17.51 6.86
CA TRP A 130 21.85 18.35 7.90
C TRP A 130 20.72 19.01 8.70
N LEU A 131 20.21 18.32 9.71
CA LEU A 131 19.61 18.97 10.87
C LEU A 131 20.59 18.89 12.04
#